data_AF-Q3YAN6-F1
#
_entry.id   AF-Q3YAN6-F1
#
_cell.length_a   1.000
_cell.length_b   1.000
_cell.length_c   1.000
_cell.angle_alpha   90.00
_cell.angle_beta   90.00
_cell.angle_gamma   90.00
#
_symmetry.space_group_name_H-M   'P 1'
#
loop_
_entity.id
_entity.type
_entity.pdbx_description
1 polymer ?
#
loop_
_entity_poly.entity_id
_entity_poly.type
_entity_poly.pdbx_seq_one_letter_code
_entity_poly.pdbx_strand_id
1 'polypeptide(L)'
;MKVRKCSTPEEIKKRKKAVIFCLSADKKCIIVEEGKEILVGDVGVTITDPFKHFVGMLPEKDCRYALYDASFETKESRKEELMFFLWAPELAPLKSKMIYASSKD
;
A
#
# COMPACT_ATOMS: atom_id res chain seq x y z
N MET A 1 5.07 15.00 28.50
CA MET A 1 5.40 13.99 27.47
C MET A 1 4.22 13.05 27.32
N LYS A 2 3.47 13.12 26.21
CA LYS A 2 2.34 12.21 25.97
C LYS A 2 2.94 10.89 25.45
N VAL A 3 3.31 10.01 26.39
CA VAL A 3 3.81 8.67 26.06
C VAL A 3 2.74 7.98 25.22
N ARG A 4 3.05 7.67 23.97
CA ARG A 4 2.15 6.89 23.10
C ARG A 4 1.91 5.57 23.82
N LYS A 5 0.65 5.28 24.18
CA LYS A 5 0.25 3.97 24.71
C LYS A 5 0.76 2.92 23.72
N CYS A 6 1.52 1.95 24.24
CA CYS A 6 1.91 0.77 23.48
C CYS A 6 0.61 0.07 23.06
N SER A 7 0.37 -0.04 21.75
CA SER A 7 -0.84 -0.71 21.22
C SER A 7 -0.87 -2.16 21.68
N THR A 8 -2.06 -2.69 21.94
CA THR A 8 -2.19 -4.11 22.29
C THR A 8 -1.75 -5.00 21.13
N PRO A 9 -1.28 -6.23 21.38
CA PRO A 9 -0.87 -7.14 20.30
C PRO A 9 -1.98 -7.39 19.25
N GLU A 10 -3.24 -7.36 19.67
CA GLU A 10 -4.40 -7.50 18.80
C GLU A 10 -4.63 -6.29 17.90
N GLU A 11 -4.38 -5.07 18.41
CA GLU A 11 -4.44 -3.85 17.61
C GLU A 11 -3.32 -3.80 16.57
N ILE A 12 -2.12 -4.30 16.91
CA ILE A 12 -0.98 -4.34 15.98
C ILE A 12 -1.30 -5.26 14.80
N LYS A 13 -1.92 -6.42 15.05
CA LYS A 13 -2.32 -7.36 13.97
C LYS A 13 -3.31 -6.73 12.98
N LYS A 14 -4.17 -5.83 13.43
CA LYS A 14 -5.15 -5.12 12.59
C LYS A 14 -4.57 -3.94 11.80
N ARG A 15 -3.30 -3.58 12.02
CA ARG A 15 -2.67 -2.51 11.25
C ARG A 15 -2.47 -2.97 9.80
N LYS A 16 -2.62 -2.04 8.86
CA LYS A 16 -2.38 -2.30 7.44
C LYS A 16 -0.89 -2.17 7.14
N LYS A 17 -0.29 -3.24 6.63
CA LYS A 17 1.06 -3.27 6.08
C LYS A 17 1.09 -2.66 4.68
N ALA A 18 0.07 -2.94 3.88
CA ALA A 18 -0.11 -2.38 2.55
C ALA A 18 -1.59 -2.07 2.28
N VAL A 19 -1.85 -1.03 1.51
CA VAL A 19 -3.20 -0.70 1.03
C VAL A 19 -3.12 -0.13 -0.38
N ILE A 20 -4.00 -0.62 -1.25
CA ILE A 20 -4.12 -0.15 -2.64
C ILE A 20 -5.34 0.75 -2.77
N PHE A 21 -5.18 1.84 -3.52
CA PHE A 21 -6.24 2.78 -3.85
C PHE A 21 -6.46 2.83 -5.37
N CYS A 22 -7.71 3.04 -5.75
CA CYS A 22 -8.12 3.25 -7.12
C CYS A 22 -8.94 4.54 -7.26
N LEU A 23 -9.08 5.03 -8.49
CA LEU A 23 -10.04 6.07 -8.78
C LEU A 23 -11.45 5.48 -8.75
N SER A 24 -12.39 6.24 -8.22
CA SER A 24 -13.82 5.93 -8.33
C SER A 24 -14.27 5.83 -9.79
N ALA A 25 -15.42 5.18 -10.04
CA ALA A 25 -15.94 4.99 -11.40
C ALA A 25 -16.14 6.31 -12.16
N ASP A 26 -16.49 7.39 -11.45
CA ASP A 26 -16.63 8.75 -11.98
C ASP A 26 -15.31 9.54 -12.05
N LYS A 27 -14.22 8.96 -11.55
CA LYS A 27 -12.84 9.52 -11.54
C LYS A 27 -12.70 10.83 -10.78
N LYS A 28 -13.60 11.10 -9.83
CA LYS A 28 -13.57 12.31 -9.00
C LYS A 28 -12.97 12.10 -7.63
N CYS A 29 -12.91 10.86 -7.16
CA CYS A 29 -12.41 10.52 -5.83
C CYS A 29 -11.39 9.40 -5.92
N ILE A 30 -10.42 9.42 -5.00
CA ILE A 30 -9.51 8.30 -4.75
C ILE A 30 -10.12 7.49 -3.62
N ILE A 31 -10.40 6.22 -3.86
CA ILE A 31 -11.04 5.29 -2.92
C ILE A 31 -10.12 4.11 -2.63
N VAL A 32 -10.30 3.48 -1.46
CA VAL A 32 -9.58 2.24 -1.13
C VAL A 32 -10.14 1.11 -2.00
N GLU A 33 -9.26 0.31 -2.59
CA GLU A 33 -9.68 -0.88 -3.34
C GLU A 33 -9.99 -2.01 -2.35
N GLU A 34 -11.27 -2.33 -2.19
CA GLU A 34 -11.74 -3.36 -1.24
C GLU A 34 -11.10 -4.72 -1.53
N GLY A 35 -10.70 -5.42 -0.46
CA GLY A 35 -10.02 -6.72 -0.56
C GLY A 35 -8.56 -6.63 -1.02
N LYS A 36 -8.03 -5.44 -1.34
CA LYS A 36 -6.63 -5.23 -1.71
C LYS A 36 -5.81 -4.51 -0.63
N GLU A 37 -5.82 -5.10 0.54
CA GLU A 37 -5.00 -4.69 1.68
C GLU A 37 -4.28 -5.88 2.30
N ILE A 38 -3.14 -5.61 2.93
CA ILE A 38 -2.35 -6.60 3.66
C ILE A 38 -2.32 -6.16 5.10
N LEU A 39 -2.69 -7.04 6.04
CA LEU A 39 -2.59 -6.74 7.46
C LEU A 39 -1.22 -7.20 8.00
N VAL A 40 -0.72 -6.48 9.01
CA VAL A 40 0.52 -6.86 9.71
C VAL A 40 0.39 -8.23 10.36
N GLY A 41 -0.81 -8.61 10.80
CA GLY A 41 -1.07 -9.92 11.38
C GLY A 41 -0.94 -11.10 10.40
N ASP A 42 -1.05 -10.85 9.10
CA ASP A 42 -0.97 -11.89 8.05
C ASP A 42 0.49 -12.19 7.67
N VAL A 43 1.40 -11.24 7.94
CA VAL A 43 2.83 -11.35 7.66
C VAL A 43 3.46 -12.42 8.56
N GLY A 44 4.06 -13.43 7.94
CA GLY A 44 4.69 -14.56 8.63
C GLY A 44 3.74 -15.71 9.01
N VAL A 45 2.43 -15.58 8.75
CA VAL A 45 1.45 -16.65 8.94
C VAL A 45 0.97 -17.18 7.59
N THR A 46 0.33 -16.32 6.81
CA THR A 46 -0.21 -16.64 5.48
C THR A 46 0.67 -16.05 4.38
N ILE A 47 1.32 -14.91 4.66
CA ILE A 47 2.15 -14.17 3.70
C ILE A 47 3.61 -14.26 4.11
N THR A 48 4.40 -15.08 3.40
CA THR A 48 5.84 -15.23 3.65
C THR A 48 6.64 -14.01 3.21
N ASP A 49 6.32 -13.46 2.04
CA ASP A 49 6.96 -12.25 1.48
C ASP A 49 5.89 -11.18 1.23
N PRO A 50 5.75 -10.18 2.14
CA PRO A 50 4.75 -9.13 2.02
C PRO A 50 4.92 -8.26 0.79
N PHE A 51 6.16 -7.99 0.38
CA PHE A 51 6.43 -7.10 -0.74
C PHE A 51 6.10 -7.80 -2.07
N LYS A 52 6.51 -9.06 -2.23
CA LYS A 52 6.17 -9.84 -3.41
C LYS A 52 4.66 -10.07 -3.53
N HIS A 53 3.97 -10.32 -2.41
CA HIS A 53 2.52 -10.42 -2.40
C HIS A 53 1.86 -9.10 -2.81
N PHE A 54 2.32 -7.98 -2.25
CA PHE A 54 1.87 -6.65 -2.62
C PHE A 54 2.03 -6.35 -4.12
N VAL A 55 3.19 -6.64 -4.70
CA VAL A 55 3.43 -6.47 -6.15
C VAL A 55 2.48 -7.33 -6.97
N GLY A 56 2.19 -8.56 -6.53
CA GLY A 56 1.24 -9.46 -7.20
C GLY A 56 -0.22 -8.98 -7.17
N MET A 57 -0.59 -8.05 -6.28
CA MET A 57 -1.93 -7.47 -6.19
C MET A 57 -2.14 -6.29 -7.17
N LEU A 58 -1.05 -5.75 -7.73
CA LEU A 58 -1.08 -4.64 -8.66
C LEU A 58 -1.51 -5.11 -10.07
N PRO A 59 -2.45 -4.42 -10.73
CA PRO A 59 -2.94 -4.84 -12.04
C PRO A 59 -1.96 -4.47 -13.16
N GLU A 60 -1.77 -5.34 -14.16
CA GLU A 60 -0.87 -5.07 -15.29
C GLU A 60 -1.43 -4.06 -16.31
N LYS A 61 -2.75 -3.91 -16.37
CA LYS A 61 -3.47 -3.12 -17.39
C LYS A 61 -4.16 -1.87 -16.86
N ASP A 62 -3.91 -1.51 -15.60
CA ASP A 62 -4.52 -0.31 -15.00
C ASP A 62 -3.59 0.32 -13.95
N CYS A 63 -3.87 1.57 -13.61
CA CYS A 63 -3.07 2.34 -12.66
C CYS A 63 -3.63 2.20 -11.24
N ARG A 64 -2.77 2.32 -10.23
CA ARG A 64 -3.16 2.33 -8.81
C ARG A 64 -2.27 3.28 -8.01
N TYR A 65 -2.80 3.83 -6.93
CA TYR A 65 -1.96 4.34 -5.87
C TYR A 65 -1.83 3.28 -4.80
N ALA A 66 -0.73 3.28 -4.06
CA ALA A 66 -0.60 2.38 -2.93
C ALA A 66 0.26 2.99 -1.84
N LEU A 67 -0.01 2.57 -0.62
CA LEU A 67 0.86 2.81 0.52
C LEU A 67 1.37 1.47 1.01
N TYR A 68 2.67 1.41 1.27
CA TYR A 68 3.33 0.26 1.84
C TYR A 68 4.20 0.71 3.00
N ASP A 69 3.97 0.14 4.17
CA ASP A 69 4.81 0.35 5.33
C ASP A 69 6.04 -0.56 5.22
N ALA A 70 7.15 -0.02 4.73
CA ALA A 70 8.38 -0.75 4.53
C ALA A 70 9.16 -0.84 5.83
N SER A 71 9.42 -2.07 6.29
CA SER A 71 10.35 -2.32 7.39
C SER A 71 11.65 -2.86 6.81
N PHE A 72 12.76 -2.17 7.03
CA PHE A 72 14.07 -2.59 6.55
C PHE A 72 15.15 -2.37 7.61
N GLU A 73 16.20 -3.17 7.53
CA GLU A 73 17.34 -3.09 8.44
C GLU A 73 18.50 -2.37 7.75
N THR A 74 19.02 -1.35 8.42
CA THR A 74 20.30 -0.75 8.07
C THR A 74 21.38 -1.30 9.00
N LYS A 75 22.65 -1.02 8.70
CA LYS A 75 23.78 -1.41 9.58
C LYS A 75 23.67 -0.85 11.00
N GLU A 76 22.88 0.21 11.19
CA GLU A 76 22.78 0.95 12.45
C GLU A 76 21.47 0.67 13.20
N SER A 77 20.37 0.46 12.48
CA SER A 77 19.04 0.34 13.08
C SER A 77 18.02 -0.28 12.14
N ARG A 78 16.96 -0.84 12.74
CA ARG A 78 15.73 -1.15 12.03
C ARG A 78 14.92 0.13 11.82
N LYS A 79 14.50 0.38 10.58
CA LYS A 79 13.68 1.52 10.20
C LYS A 79 12.33 1.05 9.65
N GLU A 80 11.33 1.89 9.86
CA GLU A 80 9.99 1.74 9.30
C GLU A 80 9.66 3.04 8.57
N GLU A 81 9.35 2.93 7.28
CA GLU A 81 9.09 4.07 6.42
C GLU A 81 7.86 3.81 5.57
N LEU A 82 6.93 4.78 5.58
CA LEU A 82 5.73 4.70 4.78
C LEU A 82 6.04 5.15 3.36
N MET A 83 6.01 4.21 2.42
CA MET A 83 6.29 4.45 1.01
C MET A 83 4.99 4.61 0.23
N PHE A 84 4.88 5.71 -0.51
CA PHE A 84 3.80 5.95 -1.46
C PHE A 84 4.22 5.55 -2.87
N PHE A 85 3.40 4.73 -3.52
CA PHE A 85 3.61 4.23 -4.86
C PHE A 85 2.53 4.78 -5.80
N LEU A 86 2.98 5.31 -6.94
CA LEU A 86 2.14 5.49 -8.13
C LEU A 86 2.46 4.36 -9.10
N TRP A 87 1.57 3.38 -9.20
CA TRP A 87 1.67 2.27 -10.14
C TRP A 87 1.03 2.66 -11.47
N ALA A 88 1.85 2.75 -12.52
CA ALA A 88 1.42 3.12 -13.88
C ALA A 88 2.09 2.20 -14.93
N PRO A 89 1.58 0.98 -15.12
CA PRO A 89 2.22 -0.03 -15.97
C PRO A 89 2.11 0.33 -17.45
N GLU A 90 3.00 -0.19 -18.29
CA GLU A 90 3.07 0.16 -19.71
C GLU A 90 1.76 -0.13 -20.45
N LEU A 91 1.10 -1.25 -20.14
CA LEU A 91 -0.15 -1.68 -20.78
C LEU A 91 -1.39 -0.90 -20.32
N ALA A 92 -1.29 -0.02 -19.32
CA ALA A 92 -2.43 0.79 -18.89
C ALA A 92 -2.84 1.84 -19.94
N PRO A 93 -4.15 2.11 -20.11
CA PRO A 93 -4.63 3.14 -21.03
C PRO A 93 -4.00 4.50 -20.76
N LEU A 94 -3.58 5.22 -21.82
CA LEU A 94 -2.94 6.53 -21.71
C LEU A 94 -3.78 7.52 -20.91
N LYS A 95 -5.11 7.56 -21.14
CA LYS A 95 -6.03 8.40 -20.40
C LYS A 95 -6.04 8.07 -18.89
N SER A 96 -5.90 6.80 -18.51
CA SER A 96 -5.80 6.40 -17.11
C SER A 96 -4.51 6.95 -16.49
N LYS A 97 -3.37 6.71 -17.15
CA LYS A 97 -2.05 7.24 -16.72
C LYS A 97 -2.05 8.74 -16.53
N MET A 98 -2.63 9.50 -17.46
CA MET A 98 -2.71 10.96 -17.36
C MET A 98 -3.50 11.41 -16.13
N ILE A 99 -4.67 10.82 -15.88
CA ILE A 99 -5.51 11.20 -14.73
C ILE A 99 -4.77 10.89 -13.43
N TYR A 100 -4.24 9.67 -13.28
CA TYR A 100 -3.47 9.28 -12.09
C TYR A 100 -2.21 10.12 -11.88
N ALA A 101 -1.50 10.51 -12.95
CA ALA A 101 -0.37 11.42 -12.81
C ALA A 101 -0.81 12.82 -12.34
N SER A 102 -1.92 13.34 -12.91
CA SER A 102 -2.42 14.68 -12.59
C SER A 102 -3.08 14.81 -11.22
N SER A 103 -3.56 13.71 -10.63
CA SER A 103 -4.23 13.69 -9.31
C SER A 103 -3.29 13.36 -8.15
N LYS A 104 -1.98 13.27 -8.40
CA LYS A 104 -0.97 12.92 -7.38
C LYS A 104 -0.64 14.10 -6.46
N ASP A 105 -0.61 15.31 -7.01
CA ASP A 105 -0.22 16.56 -6.33
C ASP A 105 -1.46 17.33 -5.85
#